data_AF-A0A357FR53-F1
#
_entry.id   AF-A0A357FR53-F1
#
_cell.length_a   1.000
_cell.length_b   1.000
_cell.length_c   1.000
_cell.angle_alpha   90.00
_cell.angle_beta   90.00
_cell.angle_gamma   90.00
#
_symmetry.space_group_name_H-M   'P 1'
#
loop_
_entity.id
_entity.type
_entity.pdbx_description
1 polymer ?
#
loop_
_entity_poly.entity_id
_entity_poly.type
_entity_poly.pdbx_seq_one_letter_code
_entity_poly.pdbx_strand_id
1 'polypeptide(L)'
;NFGIPQFEISKIIDEHRGIEDLLNSSLRITSDQVFKEDPLRLLRGARLTAQYDLNIDDFTETQIKKSSFLISNVSSERIRDEFLKLLSLQKSVRNLTKMDKLGILTNIIPELEASRETLQTPNHYWKVLEHMVQTVGQAENIVAGKKINAGPYPNFTPNYIPITDAHQIYFDQNYADSHSRFTFLKLACLLHDVGKPKTKTVDPDGKTRFLGHDKLGGEIARSILKRLKF
;
A
#
# COMPACT_ATOMS: atom_id res chain seq x y z
N ASN A 1 24.48 -21.25 -9.54
CA ASN A 1 23.66 -22.47 -9.63
C ASN A 1 23.54 -23.13 -8.28
N PHE A 2 22.67 -22.61 -7.41
CA PHE A 2 22.18 -23.39 -6.26
C PHE A 2 20.99 -24.18 -6.78
N GLY A 3 21.11 -25.52 -6.83
CA GLY A 3 20.10 -26.40 -7.39
C GLY A 3 18.77 -26.21 -6.66
N ILE A 4 17.68 -26.09 -7.42
CA ILE A 4 16.33 -26.16 -6.85
C ILE A 4 16.24 -27.52 -6.16
N PRO A 5 16.02 -27.54 -4.83
CA PRO A 5 15.96 -28.81 -4.14
C PRO A 5 14.77 -29.61 -4.68
N GLN A 6 15.05 -30.80 -5.21
CA GLN A 6 14.03 -31.73 -5.69
C GLN A 6 13.45 -32.45 -4.48
N PHE A 7 12.20 -32.16 -4.15
CA PHE A 7 11.42 -32.90 -3.18
C PHE A 7 10.24 -33.57 -3.89
N GLU A 8 9.91 -34.79 -3.49
CA GLU A 8 8.64 -35.39 -3.87
C GLU A 8 7.53 -34.77 -3.00
N ILE A 9 6.42 -34.34 -3.63
CA ILE A 9 5.27 -33.76 -2.93
C ILE A 9 4.77 -34.66 -1.80
N SER A 10 4.84 -35.98 -1.97
CA SER A 10 4.46 -37.00 -0.97
C SER A 10 5.29 -36.95 0.32
N LYS A 11 6.45 -36.27 0.32
CA LYS A 11 7.33 -36.11 1.49
C LYS A 11 7.12 -34.78 2.21
N ILE A 12 6.23 -33.93 1.72
CA ILE A 12 5.90 -32.64 2.34
C ILE A 12 4.85 -32.87 3.42
N ILE A 13 5.11 -32.36 4.63
CA ILE A 13 4.11 -32.30 5.70
C ILE A 13 3.16 -31.15 5.38
N ASP A 14 1.90 -31.47 5.08
CA ASP A 14 0.87 -30.49 4.70
C ASP A 14 -0.45 -30.70 5.46
N GLU A 15 -0.43 -30.41 6.76
CA GLU A 15 -1.58 -30.60 7.66
C GLU A 15 -2.74 -29.61 7.38
N HIS A 16 -2.48 -28.55 6.62
CA HIS A 16 -3.44 -27.47 6.37
C HIS A 16 -3.85 -27.32 4.90
N ARG A 17 -3.51 -28.28 4.03
CA ARG A 17 -3.81 -28.28 2.59
C ARG A 17 -3.18 -27.08 1.84
N GLY A 18 -2.03 -26.61 2.31
CA GLY A 18 -1.26 -25.54 1.70
C GLY A 18 -0.82 -25.85 0.27
N ILE A 19 -0.58 -27.11 -0.09
CA ILE A 19 -0.23 -27.48 -1.48
C ILE A 19 -1.40 -27.23 -2.41
N GLU A 20 -2.61 -27.62 -1.99
CA GLU A 20 -3.83 -27.37 -2.75
C GLU A 20 -4.14 -25.87 -2.85
N ASP A 21 -3.98 -25.12 -1.77
CA ASP A 21 -4.16 -23.67 -1.78
C ASP A 21 -3.15 -22.99 -2.72
N LEU A 22 -1.87 -23.42 -2.74
CA LEU A 22 -0.87 -22.91 -3.68
C LEU A 22 -1.23 -23.22 -5.14
N LEU A 23 -1.69 -24.44 -5.45
CA LEU A 23 -2.16 -24.82 -6.79
C LEU A 23 -3.34 -23.96 -7.24
N ASN A 24 -4.21 -23.57 -6.29
CA ASN A 24 -5.37 -22.71 -6.54
C ASN A 24 -5.09 -21.21 -6.39
N SER A 25 -3.82 -20.81 -6.15
CA SER A 25 -3.44 -19.42 -5.87
C SER A 25 -4.28 -18.78 -4.76
N SER A 26 -4.56 -19.54 -3.70
CA SER A 26 -5.40 -19.18 -2.57
C SER A 26 -4.54 -18.93 -1.33
N LEU A 27 -4.87 -17.90 -0.56
CA LEU A 27 -4.29 -17.61 0.75
C LEU A 27 -5.34 -17.86 1.83
N ARG A 28 -5.09 -18.85 2.67
CA ARG A 28 -5.97 -19.27 3.78
C ARG A 28 -5.27 -19.24 5.12
N ILE A 29 -6.00 -18.88 6.17
CA ILE A 29 -5.53 -19.00 7.55
C ILE A 29 -5.54 -20.45 8.02
N THR A 30 -4.58 -20.81 8.88
CA THR A 30 -4.46 -22.17 9.42
C THR A 30 -5.34 -22.42 10.65
N SER A 31 -5.79 -21.35 11.32
CA SER A 31 -6.69 -21.42 12.49
C SER A 31 -7.41 -20.09 12.74
N ASP A 32 -8.48 -20.11 13.54
CA ASP A 32 -9.22 -18.90 13.91
C ASP A 32 -8.48 -17.98 14.89
N GLN A 33 -7.37 -18.44 15.48
CA GLN A 33 -6.59 -17.65 16.45
C GLN A 33 -5.40 -16.93 15.80
N VAL A 34 -5.12 -17.16 14.50
CA VAL A 34 -3.87 -16.69 13.88
C VAL A 34 -3.61 -15.19 14.07
N PHE A 35 -4.64 -14.35 14.00
CA PHE A 35 -4.50 -12.90 14.12
C PHE A 35 -4.46 -12.41 15.57
N LYS A 36 -4.94 -13.19 16.53
CA LYS A 36 -4.80 -12.89 17.96
C LYS A 36 -3.40 -13.24 18.46
N GLU A 37 -2.85 -14.35 17.98
CA GLU A 37 -1.47 -14.77 18.29
C GLU A 37 -0.43 -13.81 17.74
N ASP A 38 -0.58 -13.36 16.49
CA ASP A 38 0.29 -12.35 15.89
C ASP A 38 -0.51 -11.46 14.93
N PRO A 39 -0.98 -10.28 15.39
CA PRO A 39 -1.77 -9.38 14.55
C PRO A 39 -1.01 -8.86 13.31
N LEU A 40 0.33 -8.92 13.28
CA LEU A 40 1.09 -8.56 12.07
C LEU A 40 0.71 -9.44 10.86
N ARG A 41 0.19 -10.65 11.12
CA ARG A 41 -0.29 -11.57 10.07
C ARG A 41 -1.40 -10.96 9.20
N LEU A 42 -2.14 -9.96 9.70
CA LEU A 42 -3.12 -9.21 8.90
C LEU A 42 -2.45 -8.49 7.72
N LEU A 43 -1.42 -7.68 8.02
CA LEU A 43 -0.65 -6.95 7.00
C LEU A 43 0.19 -7.91 6.15
N ARG A 44 0.74 -8.96 6.76
CA ARG A 44 1.45 -10.02 6.03
C ARG A 44 0.55 -10.72 5.02
N GLY A 45 -0.71 -10.98 5.37
CA GLY A 45 -1.69 -11.55 4.44
C GLY A 45 -1.85 -10.67 3.20
N ALA A 46 -2.08 -9.37 3.39
CA ALA A 46 -2.15 -8.41 2.29
C ALA A 46 -0.86 -8.39 1.44
N ARG A 47 0.32 -8.44 2.07
CA ARG A 47 1.61 -8.50 1.37
C ARG A 47 1.78 -9.81 0.58
N LEU A 48 1.46 -10.96 1.16
CA LEU A 48 1.59 -12.27 0.50
C LEU A 48 0.68 -12.36 -0.72
N THR A 49 -0.57 -11.90 -0.59
CA THR A 49 -1.52 -11.75 -1.70
C THR A 49 -0.93 -10.89 -2.82
N ALA A 50 -0.33 -9.74 -2.48
CA ALA A 50 0.29 -8.86 -3.46
C ALA A 50 1.55 -9.46 -4.12
N GLN A 51 2.41 -10.11 -3.33
CA GLN A 51 3.71 -10.62 -3.78
C GLN A 51 3.59 -11.83 -4.69
N TYR A 52 2.67 -12.75 -4.37
CA TYR A 52 2.51 -14.02 -5.07
C TYR A 52 1.26 -14.08 -5.94
N ASP A 53 0.58 -12.94 -6.11
CA ASP A 53 -0.66 -12.81 -6.90
C ASP A 53 -1.78 -13.78 -6.46
N LEU A 54 -1.89 -13.99 -5.15
CA LEU A 54 -2.89 -14.90 -4.57
C LEU A 54 -4.25 -14.21 -4.43
N ASN A 55 -5.31 -15.00 -4.33
CA ASN A 55 -6.63 -14.59 -3.87
C ASN A 55 -6.77 -14.96 -2.39
N ILE A 56 -7.36 -14.08 -1.59
CA ILE A 56 -7.69 -14.40 -0.21
C ILE A 56 -9.02 -15.16 -0.24
N ASP A 57 -9.12 -16.30 0.43
CA ASP A 57 -10.41 -16.98 0.53
C ASP A 57 -11.42 -16.15 1.34
N ASP A 58 -12.71 -16.35 1.08
CA ASP A 58 -13.78 -15.52 1.66
C ASP A 58 -13.82 -15.55 3.20
N PHE A 59 -13.53 -16.71 3.79
CA PHE A 59 -13.50 -16.85 5.24
C PHE A 59 -12.31 -16.08 5.83
N THR A 60 -11.11 -16.25 5.27
CA THR A 60 -9.93 -15.49 5.68
C THR A 60 -10.14 -13.99 5.50
N GLU A 61 -10.69 -13.54 4.36
CA GLU A 61 -10.96 -12.12 4.14
C GLU A 61 -11.93 -11.56 5.20
N THR A 62 -12.96 -12.32 5.56
CA THR A 62 -13.89 -11.95 6.63
C THR A 62 -13.18 -11.85 7.99
N GLN A 63 -12.32 -12.81 8.32
CA GLN A 63 -11.56 -12.78 9.58
C GLN A 63 -10.55 -11.62 9.62
N ILE A 64 -9.90 -11.31 8.50
CA ILE A 64 -9.00 -10.15 8.39
C ILE A 64 -9.78 -8.86 8.66
N LYS A 65 -10.90 -8.64 7.98
CA LYS A 65 -11.72 -7.43 8.17
C LYS A 65 -12.17 -7.28 9.62
N LYS A 66 -12.71 -8.36 10.20
CA LYS A 66 -13.16 -8.40 11.59
C LYS A 66 -12.03 -8.10 12.58
N SER A 67 -10.81 -8.54 12.29
CA SER A 67 -9.66 -8.45 13.19
C SER A 67 -8.73 -7.28 12.89
N SER A 68 -9.00 -6.50 11.83
CA SER A 68 -8.11 -5.46 11.30
C SER A 68 -7.63 -4.45 12.36
N PHE A 69 -8.50 -4.12 13.32
CA PHE A 69 -8.20 -3.22 14.43
C PHE A 69 -7.06 -3.73 15.33
N LEU A 70 -6.80 -5.03 15.39
CA LEU A 70 -5.73 -5.61 16.22
C LEU A 70 -4.33 -5.19 15.74
N ILE A 71 -4.18 -4.68 14.52
CA ILE A 71 -2.89 -4.21 14.00
C ILE A 71 -2.29 -3.09 14.88
N SER A 72 -3.12 -2.32 15.59
CA SER A 72 -2.65 -1.29 16.53
C SER A 72 -1.85 -1.84 17.72
N ASN A 73 -1.97 -3.15 18.00
CA ASN A 73 -1.26 -3.82 19.08
C ASN A 73 0.15 -4.29 18.66
N VAL A 74 0.51 -4.12 17.38
CA VAL A 74 1.83 -4.49 16.87
C VAL A 74 2.79 -3.30 17.04
N SER A 75 4.04 -3.59 17.39
CA SER A 75 5.10 -2.58 17.44
C SER A 75 5.24 -1.84 16.10
N SER A 76 5.40 -0.52 16.16
CA SER A 76 5.52 0.34 14.98
C SER A 76 6.60 -0.09 13.99
N GLU A 77 7.75 -0.58 14.48
CA GLU A 77 8.88 -1.05 13.65
C GLU A 77 8.47 -2.25 12.78
N ARG A 78 7.78 -3.23 13.38
CA ARG A 78 7.27 -4.40 12.65
C ARG A 78 6.20 -4.01 11.62
N ILE A 79 5.34 -3.05 11.96
CA ILE A 79 4.35 -2.52 11.01
C ILE A 79 5.07 -1.82 9.85
N ARG A 80 6.02 -0.92 10.16
CA ARG A 80 6.84 -0.19 9.18
C ARG A 80 7.52 -1.15 8.21
N ASP A 81 8.22 -2.15 8.72
CA ASP A 81 8.98 -3.09 7.90
C ASP A 81 8.08 -3.93 6.99
N GLU A 82 6.94 -4.43 7.48
CA GLU A 82 6.00 -5.21 6.66
C GLU A 82 5.25 -4.31 5.65
N PHE A 83 4.96 -3.06 6.03
CA PHE A 83 4.31 -2.08 5.15
C PHE A 83 5.23 -1.64 4.01
N LEU A 84 6.50 -1.35 4.29
CA LEU A 84 7.50 -1.01 3.27
C LEU A 84 7.74 -2.18 2.31
N LYS A 85 7.71 -3.43 2.79
CA LYS A 85 7.75 -4.61 1.92
C LYS A 85 6.57 -4.63 0.94
N LEU A 86 5.34 -4.41 1.41
CA LEU A 86 4.17 -4.32 0.53
C LEU A 86 4.31 -3.18 -0.48
N LEU A 87 4.74 -2.01 -0.01
CA LEU A 87 4.89 -0.81 -0.85
C LEU A 87 6.00 -0.94 -1.90
N SER A 88 7.03 -1.75 -1.62
CA SER A 88 8.10 -2.04 -2.59
C SER A 88 7.64 -2.88 -3.79
N LEU A 89 6.53 -3.61 -3.66
CA LEU A 89 5.97 -4.43 -4.75
C LEU A 89 5.39 -3.56 -5.88
N GLN A 90 5.26 -4.14 -7.07
CA GLN A 90 4.56 -3.53 -8.20
C GLN A 90 3.03 -3.61 -8.02
N LYS A 91 2.28 -2.91 -8.89
CA LYS A 91 0.81 -2.85 -8.87
C LYS A 91 0.29 -2.16 -7.58
N SER A 92 0.96 -1.08 -7.16
CA SER A 92 0.71 -0.40 -5.90
C SER A 92 -0.74 0.07 -5.72
N VAL A 93 -1.43 0.47 -6.80
CA VAL A 93 -2.85 0.84 -6.72
C VAL A 93 -3.68 -0.33 -6.23
N ARG A 94 -3.57 -1.49 -6.88
CA ARG A 94 -4.29 -2.71 -6.48
C ARG A 94 -3.98 -3.07 -5.02
N ASN A 95 -2.70 -3.05 -4.65
CA ASN A 95 -2.25 -3.51 -3.34
C ASN A 95 -2.75 -2.60 -2.21
N LEU A 96 -2.61 -1.28 -2.37
CA LEU A 96 -3.09 -0.29 -1.40
C LEU A 96 -4.62 -0.28 -1.31
N THR A 97 -5.33 -0.33 -2.44
CA THR A 97 -6.80 -0.43 -2.44
C THR A 97 -7.28 -1.70 -1.76
N LYS A 98 -6.62 -2.86 -1.97
CA LYS A 98 -6.98 -4.11 -1.28
C LYS A 98 -6.70 -4.00 0.23
N MET A 99 -5.55 -3.50 0.62
CA MET A 99 -5.17 -3.28 2.02
C MET A 99 -6.16 -2.34 2.74
N ASP A 100 -6.64 -1.32 2.05
CA ASP A 100 -7.65 -0.39 2.53
C ASP A 100 -9.03 -1.05 2.66
N LYS A 101 -9.48 -1.82 1.67
CA LYS A 101 -10.73 -2.62 1.73
C LYS A 101 -10.73 -3.68 2.84
N LEU A 102 -9.55 -4.17 3.23
CA LEU A 102 -9.38 -5.06 4.37
C LEU A 102 -9.42 -4.33 5.72
N GLY A 103 -9.49 -2.99 5.72
CA GLY A 103 -9.45 -2.15 6.92
C GLY A 103 -8.05 -1.97 7.49
N ILE A 104 -6.98 -2.41 6.82
CA ILE A 104 -5.64 -2.41 7.39
C ILE A 104 -4.98 -1.03 7.23
N LEU A 105 -5.14 -0.39 6.06
CA LEU A 105 -4.43 0.85 5.72
C LEU A 105 -4.72 1.97 6.73
N THR A 106 -5.98 2.23 7.04
CA THR A 106 -6.35 3.33 7.94
C THR A 106 -6.24 2.98 9.42
N ASN A 107 -6.15 1.69 9.77
CA ASN A 107 -5.73 1.31 11.13
C ASN A 107 -4.22 1.55 11.35
N ILE A 108 -3.39 1.53 10.31
CA ILE A 108 -1.96 1.87 10.39
C ILE A 108 -1.74 3.39 10.31
N ILE A 109 -2.47 4.05 9.41
CA ILE A 109 -2.40 5.51 9.18
C ILE A 109 -3.80 6.12 9.34
N PRO A 110 -4.27 6.36 10.59
CA PRO A 110 -5.62 6.87 10.86
C PRO A 110 -5.93 8.21 10.18
N GLU A 111 -4.92 9.03 9.93
CA GLU A 111 -5.06 10.34 9.27
C GLU A 111 -5.58 10.22 7.83
N LEU A 112 -5.43 9.05 7.20
CA LEU A 112 -5.97 8.79 5.86
C LEU A 112 -7.50 8.66 5.85
N GLU A 113 -8.14 8.37 6.99
CA GLU A 113 -9.59 8.18 7.02
C GLU A 113 -10.35 9.47 6.68
N ALA A 114 -9.88 10.62 7.16
CA ALA A 114 -10.43 11.92 6.76
C ALA A 114 -10.25 12.19 5.25
N SER A 115 -9.19 11.65 4.65
CA SER A 115 -8.93 11.79 3.21
C SER A 115 -9.89 10.95 2.35
N ARG A 116 -10.44 9.86 2.90
CA ARG A 116 -11.39 8.99 2.19
C ARG A 116 -12.63 9.74 1.73
N GLU A 117 -13.20 10.57 2.60
CA GLU A 117 -14.45 11.27 2.33
C GLU A 117 -14.25 12.70 1.80
N THR A 118 -13.01 13.20 1.80
CA THR A 118 -12.73 14.57 1.34
C THR A 118 -12.85 14.68 -0.18
N LEU A 119 -13.92 15.32 -0.64
CA LEU A 119 -14.06 15.76 -2.04
C LEU A 119 -13.03 16.85 -2.38
N GLN A 120 -12.49 16.77 -3.59
CA GLN A 120 -11.56 17.74 -4.17
C GLN A 120 -12.30 18.82 -4.98
N THR A 121 -11.58 19.74 -5.61
CA THR A 121 -12.19 20.76 -6.49
C THR A 121 -12.81 20.12 -7.73
N PRO A 122 -13.78 20.77 -8.41
CA PRO A 122 -14.60 20.13 -9.46
C PRO A 122 -13.85 19.45 -10.61
N ASN A 123 -12.60 19.85 -10.89
CA ASN A 123 -11.78 19.26 -11.96
C ASN A 123 -11.08 17.95 -11.54
N HIS A 124 -11.27 17.49 -10.30
CA HIS A 124 -10.68 16.26 -9.80
C HIS A 124 -11.68 15.11 -9.89
N TYR A 125 -11.20 13.98 -10.41
CA TYR A 125 -12.00 12.77 -10.56
C TYR A 125 -12.18 11.98 -9.24
N TRP A 126 -11.20 12.10 -8.33
CA TRP A 126 -11.12 11.29 -7.11
C TRP A 126 -11.26 12.11 -5.83
N LYS A 127 -11.78 11.46 -4.78
CA LYS A 127 -11.59 11.91 -3.39
C LYS A 127 -10.10 11.84 -3.01
N VAL A 128 -9.70 12.55 -1.96
CA VAL A 128 -8.27 12.75 -1.61
C VAL A 128 -7.52 11.43 -1.41
N LEU A 129 -8.07 10.44 -0.70
CA LEU A 129 -7.38 9.16 -0.48
C LEU A 129 -7.12 8.40 -1.80
N GLU A 130 -8.15 8.26 -2.62
CA GLU A 130 -8.03 7.58 -3.92
C GLU A 130 -7.05 8.31 -4.83
N HIS A 131 -7.06 9.65 -4.84
CA HIS A 131 -6.05 10.47 -5.54
C HIS A 131 -4.62 10.17 -5.08
N MET A 132 -4.37 10.08 -3.77
CA MET A 132 -3.04 9.73 -3.25
C MET A 132 -2.63 8.31 -3.66
N VAL A 133 -3.52 7.33 -3.58
CA VAL A 133 -3.26 5.95 -4.05
C VAL A 133 -2.94 5.91 -5.55
N GLN A 134 -3.70 6.62 -6.37
CA GLN A 134 -3.46 6.73 -7.81
C GLN A 134 -2.13 7.44 -8.10
N THR A 135 -1.74 8.43 -7.30
CA THR A 135 -0.45 9.11 -7.39
C THR A 135 0.71 8.13 -7.16
N VAL A 136 0.60 7.21 -6.19
CA VAL A 136 1.57 6.11 -6.02
C VAL A 136 1.68 5.26 -7.30
N GLY A 137 0.54 4.90 -7.90
CA GLY A 137 0.50 4.13 -9.13
C GLY A 137 1.10 4.83 -10.34
N GLN A 138 0.93 6.15 -10.45
CA GLN A 138 1.54 6.94 -11.52
C GLN A 138 3.04 7.10 -11.32
N ALA A 139 3.51 7.28 -10.08
CA ALA A 139 4.94 7.24 -9.79
C ALA A 139 5.56 5.90 -10.26
N GLU A 140 4.83 4.78 -10.11
CA GLU A 140 5.27 3.50 -10.68
C GLU A 140 5.31 3.47 -12.19
N ASN A 141 4.28 3.97 -12.86
CA ASN A 141 4.25 4.02 -14.32
C ASN A 141 5.42 4.85 -14.87
N ILE A 142 5.67 6.01 -14.24
CA ILE A 142 6.74 6.94 -14.59
C ILE A 142 8.10 6.27 -14.43
N VAL A 143 8.43 5.79 -13.24
CA VAL A 143 9.76 5.20 -12.98
C VAL A 143 9.99 3.97 -13.84
N ALA A 144 8.97 3.14 -14.07
CA ALA A 144 9.09 1.96 -14.92
C ALA A 144 9.10 2.25 -16.44
N GLY A 145 8.81 3.48 -16.85
CA GLY A 145 8.68 3.86 -18.27
C GLY A 145 7.56 3.13 -19.02
N LYS A 146 6.67 2.44 -18.31
CA LYS A 146 5.57 1.64 -18.90
C LYS A 146 4.35 1.63 -17.97
N LYS A 147 3.18 1.39 -18.55
CA LYS A 147 1.93 1.28 -17.80
C LYS A 147 1.91 -0.03 -16.99
N ILE A 148 2.08 0.08 -15.67
CA ILE A 148 1.92 -1.01 -14.69
C ILE A 148 0.56 -0.93 -14.01
N ASN A 149 0.13 0.29 -13.63
CA ASN A 149 -1.17 0.56 -13.02
C ASN A 149 -2.11 1.18 -14.04
N ALA A 150 -3.34 0.66 -14.10
CA ALA A 150 -4.42 1.26 -14.86
C ALA A 150 -5.13 2.33 -14.02
N GLY A 151 -5.35 3.51 -14.60
CA GLY A 151 -6.17 4.57 -14.03
C GLY A 151 -7.02 5.25 -15.13
N PRO A 152 -8.14 5.90 -14.78
CA PRO A 152 -9.10 6.51 -15.71
C PRO A 152 -8.57 7.64 -16.61
N TYR A 153 -7.38 8.22 -16.36
CA TYR A 153 -6.92 9.43 -17.06
C TYR A 153 -5.40 9.55 -17.16
N PRO A 154 -4.93 10.22 -18.24
CA PRO A 154 -4.97 9.73 -19.61
C PRO A 154 -4.03 8.53 -19.79
N ASN A 155 -3.98 7.94 -20.98
CA ASN A 155 -2.96 6.94 -21.32
C ASN A 155 -1.59 7.46 -20.88
N PHE A 156 -0.97 6.76 -19.92
CA PHE A 156 0.43 6.97 -19.57
C PHE A 156 1.19 7.09 -20.89
N THR A 157 1.73 8.27 -21.13
CA THR A 157 2.44 8.60 -22.35
C THR A 157 3.90 8.71 -21.94
N PRO A 158 4.69 7.64 -22.15
CA PRO A 158 6.10 7.60 -21.75
C PRO A 158 6.89 8.82 -22.28
N ASN A 159 6.41 9.43 -23.36
CA ASN A 159 7.08 10.50 -24.09
C ASN A 159 7.03 11.88 -23.42
N TYR A 160 6.25 12.10 -22.35
CA TYR A 160 6.21 13.41 -21.67
C TYR A 160 7.28 13.59 -20.60
N ILE A 161 7.83 12.49 -20.07
CA ILE A 161 8.83 12.52 -19.00
C ILE A 161 10.08 11.80 -19.53
N PRO A 162 11.22 12.48 -19.71
CA PRO A 162 12.44 11.86 -20.19
C PRO A 162 13.04 10.97 -19.09
N ILE A 163 12.51 9.76 -18.96
CA ILE A 163 13.06 8.73 -18.09
C ILE A 163 14.27 8.13 -18.78
N THR A 164 15.38 8.14 -18.06
CA THR A 164 16.68 7.64 -18.52
C THR A 164 17.17 6.58 -17.54
N ASP A 165 18.17 5.79 -17.93
CA ASP A 165 18.80 4.81 -17.05
C ASP A 165 19.31 5.43 -15.75
N ALA A 166 19.71 6.71 -15.77
CA ALA A 166 20.11 7.45 -14.57
C ALA A 166 18.99 7.56 -13.52
N HIS A 167 17.72 7.70 -13.94
CA HIS A 167 16.58 7.72 -13.04
C HIS A 167 16.35 6.34 -12.41
N GLN A 168 16.41 5.29 -13.21
CA GLN A 168 16.27 3.91 -12.72
C GLN A 168 17.37 3.58 -11.71
N ILE A 169 18.63 3.88 -12.05
CA ILE A 169 19.79 3.72 -11.16
C ILE A 169 19.61 4.52 -9.86
N TYR A 170 19.12 5.76 -9.94
CA TYR A 170 18.88 6.58 -8.75
C TYR A 170 17.82 5.98 -7.83
N PHE A 171 16.72 5.48 -8.40
CA PHE A 171 15.58 4.97 -7.65
C PHE A 171 15.78 3.54 -7.10
N ASP A 172 16.65 2.74 -7.74
CA ASP A 172 17.01 1.40 -7.28
C ASP A 172 18.02 1.39 -6.13
N GLN A 173 18.72 2.51 -5.88
CA GLN A 173 19.65 2.61 -4.77
C GLN A 173 18.97 2.33 -3.44
N ASN A 174 19.59 1.45 -2.65
CA ASN A 174 19.25 1.24 -1.25
C ASN A 174 19.40 2.56 -0.49
N TYR A 175 18.36 2.93 0.26
CA TYR A 175 18.30 4.20 0.97
C TYR A 175 18.29 4.00 2.49
N ALA A 176 17.36 3.20 2.99
CA ALA A 176 17.22 2.89 4.41
C ALA A 176 16.44 1.57 4.61
N ASP A 177 16.70 0.87 5.72
CA ASP A 177 15.97 -0.35 6.12
C ASP A 177 15.88 -1.43 5.02
N SER A 178 16.91 -1.56 4.18
CA SER A 178 16.91 -2.46 3.00
C SER A 178 15.90 -2.12 1.89
N HIS A 179 15.31 -0.92 1.93
CA HIS A 179 14.38 -0.41 0.93
C HIS A 179 15.03 0.62 0.01
N SER A 180 14.62 0.61 -1.26
CA SER A 180 15.12 1.52 -2.28
C SER A 180 14.51 2.92 -2.15
N ARG A 181 15.17 3.93 -2.74
CA ARG A 181 14.59 5.29 -2.84
C ARG A 181 13.20 5.29 -3.47
N PHE A 182 12.95 4.38 -4.40
CA PHE A 182 11.63 4.23 -5.02
C PHE A 182 10.52 3.89 -4.02
N THR A 183 10.82 3.02 -3.04
CA THR A 183 9.85 2.67 -1.98
C THR A 183 9.47 3.91 -1.17
N PHE A 184 10.45 4.77 -0.86
CA PHE A 184 10.21 6.03 -0.15
C PHE A 184 9.51 7.09 -1.01
N LEU A 185 9.74 7.12 -2.33
CA LEU A 185 8.96 7.94 -3.25
C LEU A 185 7.48 7.56 -3.20
N LYS A 186 7.17 6.25 -3.25
CA LYS A 186 5.79 5.77 -3.11
C LYS A 186 5.17 6.18 -1.78
N LEU A 187 5.94 6.12 -0.67
CA LEU A 187 5.47 6.56 0.64
C LEU A 187 5.17 8.07 0.66
N ALA A 188 6.05 8.87 0.05
CA ALA A 188 5.82 10.30 -0.10
C ALA A 188 4.56 10.60 -0.94
N CYS A 189 4.37 9.89 -2.05
CA CYS A 189 3.16 10.00 -2.88
C CYS A 189 1.88 9.65 -2.10
N LEU A 190 1.92 8.63 -1.24
CA LEU A 190 0.77 8.24 -0.42
C LEU A 190 0.40 9.29 0.63
N LEU A 191 1.36 10.10 1.08
CA LEU A 191 1.16 11.10 2.13
C LEU A 191 1.08 12.55 1.61
N HIS A 192 1.31 12.78 0.30
CA HIS A 192 1.57 14.13 -0.22
C HIS A 192 0.46 15.15 0.04
N ASP A 193 -0.80 14.68 0.12
CA ASP A 193 -2.00 15.50 0.25
C ASP A 193 -2.75 15.27 1.57
N VAL A 194 -2.11 14.62 2.56
CA VAL A 194 -2.74 14.26 3.84
C VAL A 194 -3.23 15.48 4.64
N GLY A 195 -2.75 16.69 4.32
CA GLY A 195 -3.19 17.95 4.92
C GLY A 195 -4.53 18.48 4.39
N LYS A 196 -4.96 18.09 3.18
CA LYS A 196 -6.16 18.63 2.52
C LYS A 196 -7.44 18.55 3.37
N PRO A 197 -7.75 17.44 4.07
CA PRO A 197 -8.98 17.35 4.86
C PRO A 197 -9.11 18.44 5.93
N LYS A 198 -7.99 18.79 6.59
CA LYS A 198 -7.98 19.77 7.68
C LYS A 198 -7.92 21.23 7.21
N THR A 199 -7.48 21.46 5.98
CA THR A 199 -7.39 22.81 5.38
C THR A 199 -8.51 23.09 4.39
N LYS A 200 -9.51 22.22 4.30
CA LYS A 200 -10.61 22.39 3.35
C LYS A 200 -11.47 23.58 3.76
N THR A 201 -11.56 24.58 2.89
CA THR A 201 -12.49 25.70 3.01
C THR A 201 -13.39 25.76 1.79
N VAL A 202 -14.59 26.33 1.96
CA VAL A 202 -15.53 26.61 0.87
C VAL A 202 -15.78 28.11 0.89
N ASP A 203 -15.39 28.79 -0.18
CA ASP A 203 -15.62 30.22 -0.36
C ASP A 203 -17.13 30.49 -0.51
N PRO A 204 -17.59 31.75 -0.31
CA PRO A 204 -19.00 32.12 -0.51
C PRO A 204 -19.55 31.85 -1.91
N ASP A 205 -18.68 31.76 -2.93
CA ASP A 205 -19.04 31.41 -4.31
C ASP A 205 -19.08 29.89 -4.58
N GLY A 206 -18.94 29.07 -3.53
CA GLY A 206 -18.97 27.61 -3.59
C GLY A 206 -17.62 26.97 -3.99
N LYS A 207 -16.56 27.75 -4.22
CA LYS A 207 -15.25 27.19 -4.56
C LYS A 207 -14.57 26.56 -3.35
N THR A 208 -14.17 25.30 -3.51
CA THR A 208 -13.36 24.60 -2.51
C THR A 208 -11.89 25.01 -2.64
N ARG A 209 -11.23 25.30 -1.51
CA ARG A 209 -9.79 25.56 -1.42
C ARG A 209 -9.12 24.71 -0.34
N PHE A 210 -7.79 24.59 -0.45
CA PHE A 210 -6.93 23.87 0.47
C PHE A 210 -5.68 24.71 0.80
N LEU A 211 -5.86 25.95 1.27
CA LEU A 211 -4.73 26.85 1.50
C LEU A 211 -3.86 26.33 2.67
N GLY A 212 -2.55 26.23 2.46
CA GLY A 212 -1.59 25.75 3.46
C GLY A 212 -1.60 24.23 3.71
N HIS A 213 -2.29 23.44 2.85
CA HIS A 213 -2.37 21.98 2.99
C HIS A 213 -1.02 21.28 2.87
N ASP A 214 -0.10 21.87 2.11
CA ASP A 214 1.27 21.41 1.92
C ASP A 214 2.09 21.51 3.21
N LYS A 215 2.05 22.68 3.87
CA LYS A 215 2.74 22.90 5.15
C LYS A 215 2.15 22.02 6.25
N LEU A 216 0.82 22.04 6.42
CA LEU A 216 0.14 21.20 7.41
C LEU A 216 0.33 19.71 7.09
N GLY A 217 0.29 19.35 5.81
CA GLY A 217 0.55 17.99 5.33
C GLY A 217 1.93 17.50 5.71
N GLY A 218 2.96 18.34 5.58
CA GLY A 218 4.32 18.03 6.03
C GLY A 218 4.41 17.78 7.55
N GLU A 219 3.70 18.56 8.36
CA GLU A 219 3.62 18.36 9.82
C GLU A 219 2.92 17.04 10.18
N ILE A 220 1.79 16.73 9.51
CA ILE A 220 1.06 15.47 9.68
C ILE A 220 1.92 14.29 9.24
N ALA A 221 2.55 14.36 8.06
CA ALA A 221 3.44 13.33 7.55
C ALA A 221 4.61 13.08 8.52
N ARG A 222 5.23 14.13 9.06
CA ARG A 222 6.28 14.01 10.09
C ARG A 222 5.78 13.29 11.34
N SER A 223 4.54 13.55 11.78
CA SER A 223 3.93 12.86 12.92
C SER A 223 3.71 11.37 12.63
N ILE A 224 3.16 11.05 11.46
CA ILE A 224 2.97 9.66 10.98
C ILE A 224 4.30 8.92 10.96
N LEU A 225 5.32 9.49 10.31
CA LEU A 225 6.64 8.89 10.17
C LEU A 225 7.31 8.64 11.53
N LYS A 226 7.24 9.62 12.46
CA LYS A 226 7.73 9.44 13.84
C LYS A 226 7.00 8.31 14.58
N ARG A 227 5.68 8.23 14.45
CA ARG A 227 4.86 7.16 15.06
C ARG A 227 5.20 5.79 14.49
N LEU A 228 5.54 5.72 13.21
CA LEU A 228 6.00 4.52 12.52
C LEU A 228 7.50 4.26 12.66
N LYS A 229 8.24 5.07 13.41
CA LYS A 229 9.67 4.86 13.71
C LYS A 229 10.57 4.91 12.47
N PHE A 230 10.29 5.83 11.54
CA PHE A 230 11.22 6.23 10.48
C PHE A 230 12.30 7.18 10.99
#